data_AF-A0A3G8JRS5-F1
#
_entry.id   AF-A0A3G8JRS5-F1
#
_cell.length_a   1.000
_cell.length_b   1.000
_cell.length_c   1.000
_cell.angle_alpha   90.00
_cell.angle_beta   90.00
_cell.angle_gamma   90.00
#
_symmetry.space_group_name_H-M   'P 1'
#
loop_
_entity.id
_entity.type
_entity.pdbx_description
1 polymer ?
#
loop_
_entity_poly.entity_id
_entity_poly.type
_entity_poly.pdbx_seq_one_letter_code
_entity_poly.pdbx_strand_id
1 'polypeptide(L)'
;MIKLLVIVVVAAAIAIALVVIGSWVVSGVRSLGTGIGRLVRGDGTAGDDRPELPAIDASAEVPDDPFAQLADDLRAARARRWSRCRAIQEFAEPTESRRYLDLAVDTWTGGSDDSAQLRNDPIGEIAISAGMVADRVSDYPAWKLAFFDLHGVRVDLAAEVVALTTSAAHVHEQVALLGEPPTHLRADEDVVDTYTAKALLLSRRLDGLVERLGALGEYQQIVAAIQQRQDKRDWLDRVSAIDEFENEVDAQWDVSEADRMRATADESEMLASIYLDALAPLAKTLEHRDDG
;
A
#
# COMPACT_ATOMS: atom_id res chain seq x y z
N MET A 1 -41.44 4.39 15.97
CA MET A 1 -40.64 3.41 16.74
C MET A 1 -39.96 2.36 15.86
N ILE A 2 -40.67 1.69 14.93
CA ILE A 2 -40.10 0.59 14.11
C ILE A 2 -38.89 1.03 13.26
N LYS A 3 -38.93 2.20 12.61
CA LYS A 3 -37.82 2.71 11.79
C LYS A 3 -36.53 2.97 12.58
N LEU A 4 -36.64 3.39 13.83
CA LEU A 4 -35.49 3.71 14.69
C LEU A 4 -34.83 2.41 15.20
N LEU A 5 -35.63 1.37 15.44
CA LEU A 5 -35.15 0.05 15.82
C LEU A 5 -34.40 -0.65 14.66
N VAL A 6 -34.89 -0.50 13.42
CA VAL A 6 -34.21 -1.03 12.23
C VAL A 6 -32.84 -0.36 12.01
N ILE A 7 -32.75 0.97 12.17
CA ILE A 7 -31.47 1.69 12.01
C ILE A 7 -30.44 1.26 13.07
N VAL A 8 -30.87 1.09 14.32
CA VAL A 8 -29.98 0.65 15.41
C VAL A 8 -29.49 -0.78 15.19
N VAL A 9 -30.36 -1.68 14.72
CA VAL A 9 -29.99 -3.07 14.43
C VAL A 9 -29.01 -3.16 13.25
N VAL A 10 -29.24 -2.38 12.19
CA VAL A 10 -28.33 -2.33 11.03
C VAL A 10 -26.97 -1.73 11.40
N ALA A 11 -26.95 -0.65 12.20
CA ALA A 11 -25.70 -0.05 12.68
C ALA A 11 -24.91 -1.01 13.58
N ALA A 12 -25.59 -1.77 14.46
CA ALA A 12 -24.96 -2.78 15.29
C ALA A 12 -24.40 -3.94 14.47
N ALA A 13 -25.12 -4.41 13.44
CA ALA A 13 -24.64 -5.46 12.54
C ALA A 13 -23.40 -5.03 11.74
N ILE A 14 -23.36 -3.78 11.27
CA ILE A 14 -22.20 -3.21 10.57
C ILE A 14 -21.00 -3.09 11.51
N ALA A 15 -21.21 -2.65 12.76
CA ALA A 15 -20.14 -2.56 13.75
C ALA A 15 -19.54 -3.93 14.06
N ILE A 16 -20.37 -4.98 14.22
CA ILE A 16 -19.91 -6.35 14.44
C ILE A 16 -19.15 -6.87 13.21
N ALA A 17 -19.65 -6.63 12.00
CA ALA A 17 -18.97 -7.03 10.77
C ALA A 17 -17.59 -6.36 10.61
N LEU A 18 -17.46 -5.08 10.98
CA LEU A 18 -16.18 -4.37 10.93
C LEU A 18 -15.18 -4.90 11.96
N VAL A 19 -15.62 -5.27 13.16
CA VAL A 19 -14.77 -5.89 14.19
C VAL A 19 -14.30 -7.29 13.74
N VAL A 20 -15.19 -8.07 13.13
CA VAL A 20 -14.83 -9.39 12.60
C VAL A 20 -13.81 -9.24 11.47
N ILE A 21 -14.06 -8.40 10.46
CA ILE A 21 -13.13 -8.19 9.34
C ILE A 21 -11.77 -7.65 9.84
N GLY A 22 -11.76 -6.74 10.82
CA GLY A 22 -10.53 -6.29 11.49
C GLY A 22 -9.76 -7.43 12.17
N SER A 23 -10.47 -8.37 12.80
CA SER A 23 -9.85 -9.55 13.43
C SER A 23 -9.26 -10.55 12.43
N TRP A 24 -9.82 -10.66 11.21
CA TRP A 24 -9.26 -11.52 10.16
C TRP A 24 -8.00 -10.93 9.53
N VAL A 25 -7.95 -9.59 9.36
CA VAL A 25 -6.74 -8.89 8.88
C VAL A 25 -5.60 -8.96 9.90
N VAL A 26 -5.89 -8.88 11.20
CA VAL A 26 -4.89 -9.03 12.28
C VAL A 26 -4.39 -10.48 12.40
N SER A 27 -5.21 -11.48 12.12
CA SER A 27 -4.78 -12.90 12.12
C SER A 27 -3.97 -13.30 10.89
N GLY A 28 -4.26 -12.73 9.71
CA GLY A 28 -3.47 -12.97 8.48
C GLY A 28 -2.05 -12.39 8.55
N VAL A 29 -1.87 -11.29 9.28
CA VAL A 29 -0.55 -10.68 9.52
C VAL A 29 0.18 -11.33 10.71
N ARG A 30 -0.53 -11.87 11.71
CA ARG A 30 0.10 -12.62 12.82
C ARG A 30 0.64 -13.99 12.42
N SER A 31 0.15 -14.64 11.37
CA SER A 31 0.71 -15.94 10.93
C SER A 31 2.08 -15.86 10.25
N LEU A 32 2.58 -14.65 9.94
CA LEU A 32 3.95 -14.43 9.46
C LEU A 32 4.89 -13.85 10.54
N GLY A 33 4.35 -13.47 11.71
CA GLY A 33 5.10 -12.81 12.79
C GLY A 33 5.34 -13.63 14.06
N THR A 34 4.75 -14.81 14.22
CA THR A 34 4.91 -15.63 15.44
C THR A 34 5.75 -16.89 15.19
N GLY A 35 7.00 -16.73 14.78
CA GLY A 35 7.97 -17.81 14.66
C GLY A 35 9.07 -17.85 15.73
N ILE A 36 9.32 -16.75 16.46
CA ILE A 36 10.57 -16.61 17.27
C ILE A 36 10.30 -16.17 18.72
N GLY A 37 9.08 -16.38 19.22
CA GLY A 37 8.64 -15.83 20.52
C GLY A 37 8.52 -16.81 21.69
N ARG A 38 8.98 -18.07 21.59
CA ARG A 38 8.69 -19.06 22.64
C ARG A 38 9.85 -20.01 22.93
N LEU A 39 10.93 -19.49 23.53
CA LEU A 39 11.89 -20.34 24.26
C LEU A 39 12.40 -19.80 25.60
N VAL A 40 11.91 -18.66 26.12
CA VAL A 40 12.33 -18.21 27.46
C VAL A 40 11.14 -17.69 28.26
N ARG A 41 10.45 -18.59 28.96
CA ARG A 41 9.82 -18.26 30.25
C ARG A 41 9.67 -19.52 31.08
N GLY A 42 10.43 -19.57 32.16
CA GLY A 42 10.47 -20.68 33.09
C GLY A 42 9.16 -20.87 33.84
N ASP A 43 8.88 -22.13 34.11
CA ASP A 43 7.91 -22.56 35.11
C ASP A 43 8.69 -23.30 36.19
N GLY A 44 8.55 -22.83 37.43
CA GLY A 44 9.16 -23.44 38.60
C GLY A 44 8.18 -24.39 39.26
N THR A 45 8.48 -25.68 39.28
CA THR A 45 7.95 -26.62 40.27
C THR A 45 9.00 -27.68 40.59
N ALA A 46 9.13 -27.93 41.89
CA ALA A 46 10.13 -28.75 42.56
C ALA A 46 10.20 -30.20 42.06
N GLY A 47 11.43 -30.69 41.90
CA GLY A 47 11.79 -32.08 41.66
C GLY A 47 13.29 -32.24 41.80
N ASP A 48 13.71 -32.87 42.89
CA ASP A 48 15.08 -33.22 43.26
C ASP A 48 15.65 -34.20 42.23
N ASP A 49 16.58 -33.74 41.38
CA ASP A 49 17.57 -34.58 40.70
C ASP A 49 18.67 -33.66 40.14
N ARG A 50 19.89 -33.81 40.65
CA ARG A 50 21.08 -33.09 40.18
C ARG A 50 21.46 -33.59 38.78
N PRO A 51 21.44 -32.74 37.73
CA PRO A 51 22.13 -33.05 36.49
C PRO A 51 23.58 -32.61 36.64
N GLU A 52 24.53 -33.53 36.40
CA GLU A 52 25.94 -33.18 36.23
C GLU A 52 26.07 -32.08 35.17
N LEU A 53 26.72 -30.97 35.53
CA LEU A 53 27.07 -29.91 34.61
C LEU A 53 27.95 -30.51 33.50
N PRO A 54 27.57 -30.43 32.21
CA PRO A 54 28.51 -30.74 31.16
C PRO A 54 29.65 -29.73 31.27
N ALA A 55 30.88 -30.24 31.29
CA ALA A 55 32.07 -29.41 31.21
C ALA A 55 31.89 -28.43 30.06
N ILE A 56 32.04 -27.12 30.35
CA ILE A 56 32.17 -26.10 29.32
C ILE A 56 33.41 -26.50 28.55
N ASP A 57 33.21 -27.04 27.35
CA ASP A 57 34.29 -27.30 26.41
C ASP A 57 34.93 -25.96 26.10
N ALA A 58 36.13 -25.72 26.65
CA ALA A 58 36.93 -24.52 26.42
C ALA A 58 37.57 -24.52 25.01
N SER A 59 36.86 -25.12 24.06
CA SER A 59 37.21 -25.29 22.66
C SER A 59 36.10 -24.69 21.79
N ALA A 60 35.55 -23.54 22.19
CA ALA A 60 34.94 -22.66 21.19
C ALA A 60 36.10 -22.20 20.30
N GLU A 61 36.18 -22.75 19.09
CA GLU A 61 37.10 -22.29 18.04
C GLU A 61 37.09 -20.76 18.03
N VAL A 62 38.19 -20.17 18.49
CA VAL A 62 38.41 -18.73 18.32
C VAL A 62 38.40 -18.51 16.81
N PRO A 63 37.55 -17.64 16.26
CA PRO A 63 37.46 -17.44 14.82
C PRO A 63 38.85 -17.11 14.28
N ASP A 64 39.28 -17.82 13.22
CA ASP A 64 40.56 -17.58 12.54
C ASP A 64 40.71 -16.12 12.05
N ASP A 65 39.61 -15.37 12.00
CA ASP A 65 39.57 -13.95 11.68
C ASP A 65 38.31 -13.24 12.24
N PRO A 66 38.42 -12.42 13.32
CA PRO A 66 37.27 -11.72 13.89
C PRO A 66 36.67 -10.64 12.96
N PHE A 67 37.48 -10.06 12.06
CA PHE A 67 36.98 -9.07 11.10
C PHE A 67 36.24 -9.72 9.93
N ALA A 68 36.60 -10.96 9.55
CA ALA A 68 35.89 -11.68 8.50
C ALA A 68 34.45 -11.99 8.91
N GLN A 69 34.26 -12.53 10.12
CA GLN A 69 32.91 -12.82 10.64
C GLN A 69 32.06 -11.54 10.74
N LEU A 70 32.63 -10.47 11.29
CA LEU A 70 31.96 -9.17 11.37
C LEU A 70 31.56 -8.64 9.99
N ALA A 71 32.44 -8.76 8.99
CA ALA A 71 32.15 -8.31 7.63
C ALA A 71 30.97 -9.09 7.01
N ASP A 72 30.89 -10.39 7.25
CA ASP A 72 29.79 -11.23 6.77
C ASP A 72 28.46 -10.87 7.45
N ASP A 73 28.46 -10.65 8.76
CA ASP A 73 27.27 -10.22 9.51
C ASP A 73 26.76 -8.86 9.03
N LEU A 74 27.65 -7.90 8.80
CA LEU A 74 27.32 -6.57 8.28
C LEU A 74 26.79 -6.64 6.84
N ARG A 75 27.36 -7.52 6.00
CA ARG A 75 26.88 -7.74 4.62
C ARG A 75 25.48 -8.36 4.62
N ALA A 76 25.22 -9.34 5.48
CA ALA A 76 23.91 -9.95 5.64
C ALA A 76 22.87 -8.92 6.16
N ALA A 77 23.25 -8.09 7.14
CA ALA A 77 22.39 -7.01 7.63
C ALA A 77 22.05 -5.99 6.54
N ARG A 78 23.04 -5.57 5.76
CA ARG A 78 22.85 -4.68 4.61
C ARG A 78 21.89 -5.28 3.58
N ALA A 79 22.03 -6.56 3.23
CA ALA A 79 21.14 -7.23 2.28
C ALA A 79 19.68 -7.23 2.75
N ARG A 80 19.43 -7.50 4.04
CA ARG A 80 18.08 -7.44 4.63
C ARG A 80 17.48 -6.03 4.57
N ARG A 81 18.27 -5.01 4.95
CA ARG A 81 17.85 -3.60 4.91
C ARG A 81 17.49 -3.16 3.49
N TRP A 82 18.33 -3.51 2.53
CA TRP A 82 18.10 -3.24 1.11
C TRP A 82 16.80 -3.89 0.61
N SER A 83 16.60 -5.18 0.93
CA SER A 83 15.37 -5.89 0.57
C SER A 83 14.12 -5.23 1.15
N ARG A 84 14.19 -4.72 2.39
CA ARG A 84 13.06 -4.04 3.04
C ARG A 84 12.78 -2.67 2.42
N CYS A 85 13.82 -1.89 2.11
CA CYS A 85 13.65 -0.60 1.43
C CYS A 85 13.00 -0.80 0.05
N ARG A 86 13.48 -1.76 -0.74
CA ARG A 86 12.88 -2.10 -2.04
C ARG A 86 11.42 -2.52 -1.92
N ALA A 87 11.09 -3.40 -0.97
CA ALA A 87 9.70 -3.82 -0.75
C ALA A 87 8.79 -2.62 -0.43
N ILE A 88 9.28 -1.66 0.35
CA ILE A 88 8.55 -0.42 0.67
C ILE A 88 8.40 0.46 -0.58
N GLN A 89 9.45 0.60 -1.39
CA GLN A 89 9.42 1.35 -2.66
C GLN A 89 8.42 0.76 -3.66
N GLU A 90 8.31 -0.57 -3.77
CA GLU A 90 7.36 -1.24 -4.65
C GLU A 90 5.90 -0.87 -4.35
N PHE A 91 5.54 -0.65 -3.08
CA PHE A 91 4.21 -0.17 -2.69
C PHE A 91 4.01 1.34 -2.93
N ALA A 92 5.09 2.08 -3.20
CA ALA A 92 5.10 3.52 -3.41
C ALA A 92 5.12 3.94 -4.91
N GLU A 93 5.31 3.01 -5.86
CA GLU A 93 5.45 3.34 -7.28
C GLU A 93 4.17 3.22 -8.13
N PRO A 94 3.97 4.06 -9.18
CA PRO A 94 4.50 5.41 -9.37
C PRO A 94 3.55 6.48 -8.79
N THR A 95 4.14 7.61 -8.42
CA THR A 95 3.48 8.77 -7.80
C THR A 95 3.63 9.99 -8.71
N GLU A 96 2.61 10.87 -8.79
CA GLU A 96 2.67 12.07 -9.65
C GLU A 96 3.49 13.19 -9.00
N SER A 97 3.43 13.30 -7.67
CA SER A 97 4.26 14.20 -6.87
C SER A 97 5.69 13.66 -6.70
N ARG A 98 6.68 14.56 -6.71
CA ARG A 98 8.08 14.30 -6.34
C ARG A 98 8.58 15.24 -5.24
N ARG A 99 7.67 15.96 -4.59
CA ARG A 99 8.00 17.03 -3.64
C ARG A 99 8.83 16.51 -2.47
N TYR A 100 8.46 15.38 -1.89
CA TYR A 100 9.13 14.83 -0.72
C TYR A 100 10.38 14.04 -1.09
N LEU A 101 10.42 13.43 -2.28
CA LEU A 101 11.64 12.90 -2.84
C LEU A 101 12.69 14.01 -3.05
N ASP A 102 12.30 15.13 -3.64
CA ASP A 102 13.19 16.27 -3.85
C ASP A 102 13.65 16.86 -2.51
N LEU A 103 12.76 16.94 -1.51
CA LEU A 103 13.12 17.32 -0.13
C LEU A 103 14.15 16.37 0.50
N ALA A 104 13.98 15.06 0.30
CA ALA A 104 14.94 14.07 0.79
C ALA A 104 16.30 14.22 0.10
N VAL A 105 16.32 14.48 -1.20
CA VAL A 105 17.58 14.73 -1.93
C VAL A 105 18.26 15.99 -1.42
N ASP A 106 17.54 17.11 -1.33
CA ASP A 106 18.07 18.39 -0.86
C ASP A 106 18.61 18.31 0.58
N THR A 107 17.88 17.63 1.45
CA THR A 107 18.30 17.41 2.86
C THR A 107 19.54 16.52 2.95
N TRP A 108 19.68 15.53 2.07
CA TRP A 108 20.85 14.63 2.07
C TRP A 108 22.10 15.33 1.53
N THR A 109 21.98 16.05 0.43
CA THR A 109 23.12 16.69 -0.24
C THR A 109 23.51 18.03 0.41
N GLY A 110 22.71 18.51 1.38
CA GLY A 110 22.89 19.83 1.98
C GLY A 110 22.74 20.96 0.95
N GLY A 111 21.91 20.76 -0.08
CA GLY A 111 21.72 21.70 -1.19
C GLY A 111 22.77 21.64 -2.30
N SER A 112 23.65 20.63 -2.31
CA SER A 112 24.54 20.37 -3.44
C SER A 112 23.85 19.50 -4.51
N ASP A 113 24.20 19.69 -5.79
CA ASP A 113 23.53 19.02 -6.94
C ASP A 113 23.94 17.53 -7.11
N ASP A 114 24.54 16.91 -6.08
CA ASP A 114 25.05 15.54 -6.16
C ASP A 114 23.98 14.47 -5.86
N SER A 115 22.86 14.55 -6.59
CA SER A 115 21.78 13.55 -6.54
C SER A 115 22.23 12.15 -7.00
N ALA A 116 23.37 12.06 -7.69
CA ALA A 116 23.97 10.79 -8.10
C ALA A 116 24.59 10.05 -6.92
N GLN A 117 25.15 10.76 -5.93
CA GLN A 117 25.69 10.17 -4.72
C GLN A 117 24.61 9.44 -3.91
N LEU A 118 23.43 10.05 -3.77
CA LEU A 118 22.30 9.46 -3.05
C LEU A 118 21.83 8.13 -3.67
N ARG A 119 21.73 8.06 -5.00
CA ARG A 119 21.27 6.86 -5.74
C ARG A 119 22.27 5.70 -5.72
N ASN A 120 23.55 6.00 -5.53
CA ASN A 120 24.60 4.98 -5.47
C ASN A 120 24.93 4.57 -4.04
N ASP A 121 24.36 5.25 -3.04
CA ASP A 121 24.58 4.98 -1.63
C ASP A 121 23.49 4.05 -1.04
N PRO A 122 23.87 2.88 -0.51
CA PRO A 122 22.93 1.97 0.17
C PRO A 122 22.23 2.56 1.40
N ILE A 123 22.83 3.52 2.09
CA ILE A 123 22.22 4.27 3.19
C ILE A 123 21.31 5.37 2.61
N GLY A 124 21.70 5.94 1.46
CA GLY A 124 20.90 6.91 0.71
C GLY A 124 19.53 6.36 0.28
N GLU A 125 19.42 5.06 0.02
CA GLU A 125 18.14 4.40 -0.24
C GLU A 125 17.07 4.60 0.85
N ILE A 126 17.48 4.74 2.11
CA ILE A 126 16.54 4.99 3.22
C ILE A 126 15.87 6.35 3.02
N ALA A 127 16.65 7.37 2.64
CA ALA A 127 16.16 8.72 2.37
C ALA A 127 15.29 8.76 1.10
N ILE A 128 15.73 8.11 0.03
CA ILE A 128 14.94 7.97 -1.21
C ILE A 128 13.58 7.33 -0.90
N SER A 129 13.59 6.19 -0.20
CA SER A 129 12.38 5.47 0.17
C SER A 129 11.44 6.31 1.03
N ALA A 130 11.97 7.07 2.00
CA ALA A 130 11.16 7.97 2.83
C ALA A 130 10.45 9.03 1.98
N GLY A 131 11.17 9.66 1.05
CA GLY A 131 10.61 10.63 0.11
C GLY A 131 9.52 10.03 -0.77
N MET A 132 9.78 8.86 -1.38
CA MET A 132 8.80 8.17 -2.23
C MET A 132 7.52 7.80 -1.48
N VAL A 133 7.64 7.26 -0.26
CA VAL A 133 6.48 6.91 0.56
C VAL A 133 5.68 8.16 0.93
N ALA A 134 6.36 9.24 1.32
CA ALA A 134 5.70 10.50 1.65
C ALA A 134 4.98 11.12 0.46
N ASP A 135 5.59 11.13 -0.72
CA ASP A 135 4.92 11.54 -1.96
C ASP A 135 3.67 10.69 -2.19
N ARG A 136 3.79 9.36 -2.08
CA ARG A 136 2.66 8.45 -2.30
C ARG A 136 1.50 8.72 -1.34
N VAL A 137 1.80 8.97 -0.07
CA VAL A 137 0.78 9.33 0.93
C VAL A 137 0.08 10.63 0.54
N SER A 138 0.85 11.64 0.13
CA SER A 138 0.34 12.97 -0.18
C SER A 138 -0.58 13.02 -1.41
N ASP A 139 -0.39 12.05 -2.32
CA ASP A 139 -1.21 11.88 -3.52
C ASP A 139 -2.60 11.33 -3.20
N TYR A 140 -2.79 10.59 -2.11
CA TYR A 140 -4.11 10.09 -1.71
C TYR A 140 -5.03 11.24 -1.24
N PRO A 141 -6.16 11.51 -1.92
CA PRO A 141 -7.15 12.48 -1.44
C PRO A 141 -7.61 12.22 0.01
N ALA A 142 -7.71 10.94 0.39
CA ALA A 142 -8.06 10.52 1.74
C ALA A 142 -7.16 11.12 2.83
N TRP A 143 -5.88 11.33 2.57
CA TRP A 143 -4.96 11.93 3.55
C TRP A 143 -5.34 13.37 3.92
N LYS A 144 -5.99 14.08 2.99
CA LYS A 144 -6.43 15.48 3.13
C LYS A 144 -7.74 15.63 3.90
N LEU A 145 -8.41 14.53 4.25
CA LEU A 145 -9.64 14.59 5.04
C LEU A 145 -9.39 15.19 6.42
N ALA A 146 -10.31 16.05 6.87
CA ALA A 146 -10.28 16.65 8.21
C ALA A 146 -10.29 15.61 9.34
N PHE A 147 -10.71 14.37 9.07
CA PHE A 147 -10.64 13.24 10.00
C PHE A 147 -9.24 13.09 10.62
N PHE A 148 -8.18 13.17 9.82
CA PHE A 148 -6.83 12.96 10.33
C PHE A 148 -6.41 14.08 11.30
N ASP A 149 -6.82 15.32 11.04
CA ASP A 149 -6.53 16.47 11.91
C ASP A 149 -7.37 16.43 13.18
N LEU A 150 -8.68 16.15 13.07
CA LEU A 150 -9.62 16.08 14.19
C LEU A 150 -9.23 15.02 15.22
N HIS A 151 -8.62 13.93 14.76
CA HIS A 151 -8.17 12.83 15.62
C HIS A 151 -6.68 12.91 15.97
N GLY A 152 -5.95 13.94 15.50
CA GLY A 152 -4.52 14.12 15.78
C GLY A 152 -3.63 12.99 15.24
N VAL A 153 -4.06 12.33 14.15
CA VAL A 153 -3.36 11.19 13.55
C VAL A 153 -2.69 11.53 12.22
N ARG A 154 -2.78 12.79 11.77
CA ARG A 154 -2.05 13.23 10.56
C ARG A 154 -0.55 13.30 10.87
N VAL A 155 0.21 12.43 10.21
CA VAL A 155 1.67 12.51 10.22
C VAL A 155 2.15 13.71 9.41
N ASP A 156 3.06 14.50 9.98
CA ASP A 156 3.80 15.54 9.26
C ASP A 156 4.86 14.87 8.37
N LEU A 157 4.50 14.69 7.10
CA LEU A 157 5.35 14.01 6.13
C LEU A 157 6.68 14.74 5.89
N ALA A 158 6.67 16.08 5.92
CA ALA A 158 7.89 16.86 5.71
C ALA A 158 8.86 16.66 6.88
N ALA A 159 8.35 16.76 8.11
CA ALA A 159 9.16 16.56 9.30
C ALA A 159 9.72 15.13 9.38
N GLU A 160 8.94 14.10 9.03
CA GLU A 160 9.40 12.71 9.02
C GLU A 160 10.47 12.45 7.97
N VAL A 161 10.30 12.98 6.75
CA VAL A 161 11.31 12.87 5.68
C VAL A 161 12.60 13.54 6.09
N VAL A 162 12.55 14.77 6.60
CA VAL A 162 13.74 15.49 7.07
C VAL A 162 14.42 14.70 8.20
N ALA A 163 13.66 14.22 9.19
CA ALA A 163 14.22 13.50 10.33
C ALA A 163 14.90 12.18 9.93
N LEU A 164 14.29 11.41 9.02
CA LEU A 164 14.87 10.16 8.50
C LEU A 164 16.12 10.45 7.69
N THR A 165 16.05 11.42 6.77
CA THR A 165 17.16 11.76 5.89
C THR A 165 18.36 12.33 6.65
N THR A 166 18.15 13.28 7.56
CA THR A 166 19.24 13.83 8.40
C THR A 166 19.87 12.74 9.26
N SER A 167 19.06 11.83 9.82
CA SER A 167 19.60 10.72 10.61
C SER A 167 20.41 9.75 9.75
N ALA A 168 19.96 9.45 8.54
CA ALA A 168 20.65 8.57 7.60
C ALA A 168 21.98 9.19 7.13
N ALA A 169 21.97 10.48 6.76
CA ALA A 169 23.17 11.22 6.36
C ALA A 169 24.22 11.23 7.48
N HIS A 170 23.79 11.48 8.72
CA HIS A 170 24.71 11.45 9.86
C HIS A 170 25.27 10.05 10.14
N VAL A 171 24.50 8.98 9.92
CA VAL A 171 25.05 7.61 10.01
C VAL A 171 26.04 7.33 8.88
N HIS A 172 25.75 7.81 7.67
CA HIS A 172 26.67 7.72 6.54
C HIS A 172 28.02 8.37 6.85
N GLU A 173 28.02 9.60 7.40
CA GLU A 173 29.23 10.29 7.85
C GLU A 173 29.99 9.47 8.92
N GLN A 174 29.29 8.87 9.88
CA GLN A 174 29.90 8.03 10.91
C GLN A 174 30.50 6.74 10.37
N VAL A 175 29.87 6.13 9.36
CA VAL A 175 30.41 4.95 8.66
C VAL A 175 31.66 5.33 7.88
N ALA A 176 31.63 6.47 7.17
CA ALA A 176 32.80 6.99 6.46
C ALA A 176 33.96 7.29 7.41
N LEU A 177 33.68 7.83 8.60
CA LEU A 177 34.68 8.08 9.64
C LEU A 177 35.25 6.78 10.24
N LEU A 178 34.42 5.75 10.42
CA LEU A 178 34.86 4.44 10.91
C LEU A 178 35.80 3.74 9.92
N GLY A 179 35.54 3.90 8.62
CA GLY A 179 36.39 3.39 7.56
C GLY A 179 36.45 1.86 7.48
N GLU A 180 37.46 1.36 6.77
CA GLU A 180 37.73 -0.08 6.66
C GLU A 180 38.34 -0.65 7.95
N PRO A 181 38.16 -1.96 8.23
CA PRO A 181 38.75 -2.59 9.39
C PRO A 181 40.28 -2.38 9.44
N PRO A 182 40.86 -2.02 10.60
CA PRO A 182 42.30 -1.81 10.74
C PRO A 182 43.04 -3.16 10.78
N THR A 183 43.13 -3.84 9.63
CA THR A 183 43.73 -5.18 9.49
C THR A 183 45.19 -5.25 9.97
N HIS A 184 45.94 -4.15 9.83
CA HIS A 184 47.31 -4.01 10.33
C HIS A 184 47.43 -3.99 11.86
N LEU A 185 46.33 -3.74 12.58
CA LEU A 185 46.23 -3.77 14.05
C LEU A 185 45.40 -4.94 14.55
N ARG A 186 45.21 -6.00 13.74
CA ARG A 186 44.38 -7.17 14.12
C ARG A 186 44.83 -7.86 15.42
N ALA A 187 46.11 -7.79 15.78
CA ALA A 187 46.63 -8.39 17.01
C ALA A 187 46.34 -7.55 18.27
N ASP A 188 45.86 -6.31 18.11
CA ASP A 188 45.50 -5.42 19.21
C ASP A 188 44.02 -5.59 19.56
N GLU A 189 43.76 -6.27 20.68
CA GLU A 189 42.41 -6.61 21.16
C GLU A 189 41.56 -5.35 21.40
N ASP A 190 42.14 -4.29 21.98
CA ASP A 190 41.41 -3.04 22.26
C ASP A 190 40.93 -2.37 20.96
N VAL A 191 41.76 -2.44 19.90
CA VAL A 191 41.42 -1.90 18.58
C VAL A 191 40.33 -2.73 17.91
N VAL A 192 40.45 -4.06 17.95
CA VAL A 192 39.45 -5.00 17.38
C VAL A 192 38.09 -4.82 18.07
N ASP A 193 38.07 -4.77 19.40
CA ASP A 193 36.86 -4.62 20.19
C ASP A 193 36.20 -3.27 19.95
N THR A 194 36.99 -2.20 19.92
CA THR A 194 36.48 -0.85 19.66
C THR A 194 35.86 -0.76 18.26
N TYR A 195 36.56 -1.23 17.23
CA TYR A 195 36.04 -1.22 15.87
C TYR A 195 34.74 -2.04 15.76
N THR A 196 34.73 -3.26 16.30
CA THR A 196 33.57 -4.16 16.30
C THR A 196 32.37 -3.53 17.00
N ALA A 197 32.57 -2.97 18.19
CA ALA A 197 31.52 -2.31 18.96
C ALA A 197 30.91 -1.13 18.20
N LYS A 198 31.74 -0.30 17.54
CA LYS A 198 31.27 0.84 16.74
C LYS A 198 30.53 0.38 15.47
N ALA A 199 31.07 -0.59 14.74
CA ALA A 199 30.42 -1.14 13.55
C ALA A 199 29.03 -1.72 13.87
N LEU A 200 28.92 -2.50 14.95
CA LEU A 200 27.64 -3.07 15.41
C LEU A 200 26.67 -2.01 15.93
N LEU A 201 27.16 -0.93 16.56
CA LEU A 201 26.34 0.20 16.96
C LEU A 201 25.72 0.90 15.74
N LEU A 202 26.54 1.22 14.73
CA LEU A 202 26.07 1.88 13.50
C LEU A 202 25.09 0.97 12.73
N SER A 203 25.37 -0.34 12.66
CA SER A 203 24.44 -1.29 12.04
C SER A 203 23.08 -1.32 12.74
N ARG A 204 23.05 -1.38 14.08
CA ARG A 204 21.78 -1.33 14.85
C ARG A 204 21.03 0.00 14.65
N ARG A 205 21.76 1.11 14.51
CA ARG A 205 21.17 2.41 14.22
C ARG A 205 20.51 2.43 12.84
N LEU A 206 21.14 1.84 11.82
CA LEU A 206 20.53 1.66 10.49
C LEU A 206 19.29 0.78 10.54
N ASP A 207 19.31 -0.32 11.32
CA ASP A 207 18.13 -1.17 11.49
C ASP A 207 16.95 -0.38 12.08
N GLY A 208 17.21 0.47 13.08
CA GLY A 208 16.19 1.36 13.65
C GLY A 208 15.63 2.38 12.65
N LEU A 209 16.46 2.91 11.75
CA LEU A 209 15.99 3.80 10.68
C LEU A 209 15.10 3.08 9.67
N VAL A 210 15.48 1.85 9.28
CA VAL A 210 14.67 1.03 8.38
C VAL A 210 13.36 0.61 9.05
N GLU A 211 13.34 0.36 10.35
CA GLU A 211 12.10 0.08 11.09
C GLU A 211 11.16 1.29 11.10
N ARG A 212 11.69 2.49 11.37
CA ARG A 212 10.91 3.74 11.30
C ARG A 212 10.38 4.00 9.88
N LEU A 213 11.18 3.75 8.85
CA LEU A 213 10.72 3.80 7.46
C LEU A 213 9.61 2.76 7.19
N GLY A 214 9.73 1.56 7.78
CA GLY A 214 8.69 0.54 7.74
C GLY A 214 7.36 1.03 8.31
N ALA A 215 7.38 1.70 9.46
CA ALA A 215 6.18 2.29 10.06
C ALA A 215 5.55 3.39 9.18
N LEU A 216 6.38 4.20 8.49
CA LEU A 216 5.89 5.17 7.50
C LEU A 216 5.23 4.46 6.30
N GLY A 217 5.80 3.35 5.84
CA GLY A 217 5.21 2.49 4.81
C GLY A 217 3.88 1.86 5.24
N GLU A 218 3.76 1.42 6.49
CA GLU A 218 2.50 0.91 7.04
C GLU A 218 1.42 2.01 7.11
N TYR A 219 1.81 3.22 7.51
CA TYR A 219 0.92 4.39 7.48
C TYR A 219 0.40 4.65 6.05
N GLN A 220 1.26 4.55 5.04
CA GLN A 220 0.88 4.66 3.64
C GLN A 220 -0.16 3.62 3.22
N GLN A 221 0.01 2.35 3.62
CA GLN A 221 -0.96 1.30 3.33
C GLN A 221 -2.32 1.55 4.01
N ILE A 222 -2.32 2.08 5.24
CA ILE A 222 -3.56 2.45 5.95
C ILE A 222 -4.30 3.56 5.19
N VAL A 223 -3.60 4.61 4.78
CA VAL A 223 -4.18 5.72 4.00
C VAL A 223 -4.74 5.20 2.67
N ALA A 224 -4.00 4.34 1.96
CA ALA A 224 -4.46 3.72 0.72
C ALA A 224 -5.74 2.88 0.92
N ALA A 225 -5.82 2.11 2.00
CA ALA A 225 -7.01 1.32 2.33
C ALA A 225 -8.22 2.22 2.66
N ILE A 226 -8.00 3.38 3.28
CA ILE A 226 -9.06 4.37 3.50
C ILE A 226 -9.54 4.95 2.17
N GLN A 227 -8.62 5.32 1.27
CA GLN A 227 -8.97 5.79 -0.08
C GLN A 227 -9.85 4.78 -0.82
N GLN A 228 -9.45 3.50 -0.84
CA GLN A 228 -10.22 2.45 -1.51
C GLN A 228 -11.65 2.31 -0.94
N ARG A 229 -11.82 2.49 0.37
CA ARG A 229 -13.16 2.47 1.01
C ARG A 229 -13.98 3.69 0.63
N GLN A 230 -13.36 4.86 0.46
CA GLN A 230 -14.05 6.06 -0.02
C GLN A 230 -14.48 5.89 -1.48
N ASP A 231 -13.56 5.47 -2.35
CA ASP A 231 -13.86 5.23 -3.77
C ASP A 231 -15.02 4.24 -3.94
N LYS A 232 -15.03 3.17 -3.11
CA LYS A 232 -16.12 2.20 -3.09
C LYS A 232 -17.45 2.85 -2.67
N ARG A 233 -17.45 3.70 -1.65
CA ARG A 233 -18.66 4.39 -1.18
C ARG A 233 -19.16 5.36 -2.24
N ASP A 234 -18.30 6.19 -2.80
CA ASP A 234 -18.65 7.17 -3.84
C ASP A 234 -19.15 6.47 -5.11
N TRP A 235 -18.60 5.30 -5.44
CA TRP A 235 -19.13 4.47 -6.52
C TRP A 235 -20.50 3.89 -6.20
N LEU A 236 -20.69 3.31 -5.01
CA LEU A 236 -21.98 2.76 -4.58
C LEU A 236 -23.07 3.83 -4.52
N ASP A 237 -22.76 5.01 -3.99
CA ASP A 237 -23.71 6.12 -3.90
C ASP A 237 -24.16 6.58 -5.30
N ARG A 238 -23.21 6.69 -6.25
CA ARG A 238 -23.53 7.01 -7.65
C ARG A 238 -24.37 5.93 -8.33
N VAL A 239 -24.05 4.65 -8.12
CA VAL A 239 -24.79 3.53 -8.75
C VAL A 239 -26.16 3.33 -8.10
N SER A 240 -26.30 3.59 -6.79
CA SER A 240 -27.58 3.52 -6.08
C SER A 240 -28.61 4.55 -6.56
N ALA A 241 -28.15 5.59 -7.27
CA ALA A 241 -29.04 6.56 -7.92
C ALA A 241 -29.67 6.01 -9.21
N ILE A 242 -29.20 4.88 -9.74
CA ILE A 242 -29.81 4.20 -10.89
C ILE A 242 -31.01 3.42 -10.37
N ASP A 243 -32.21 3.87 -10.70
CA ASP A 243 -33.44 3.17 -10.35
C ASP A 243 -33.66 1.99 -11.32
N GLU A 244 -33.41 0.77 -10.84
CA GLU A 244 -33.58 -0.44 -11.63
C GLU A 244 -35.03 -0.65 -12.10
N PHE A 245 -36.02 -0.21 -11.32
CA PHE A 245 -37.42 -0.42 -11.66
C PHE A 245 -37.89 0.55 -12.76
N GLU A 246 -37.51 1.82 -12.68
CA GLU A 246 -37.83 2.81 -13.72
C GLU A 246 -37.19 2.42 -15.06
N ASN A 247 -35.93 1.99 -15.04
CA ASN A 247 -35.23 1.54 -16.25
C ASN A 247 -35.87 0.27 -16.87
N GLU A 248 -36.36 -0.67 -16.06
CA GLU A 248 -37.06 -1.85 -16.58
C GLU A 248 -38.42 -1.49 -17.18
N VAL A 249 -39.14 -0.56 -16.56
CA VAL A 249 -40.42 -0.03 -17.09
C VAL A 249 -40.20 0.66 -18.43
N ASP A 250 -39.17 1.52 -18.53
CA ASP A 250 -38.81 2.21 -19.77
C ASP A 250 -38.39 1.21 -20.86
N ALA A 251 -37.58 0.21 -20.53
CA ALA A 251 -37.18 -0.83 -21.48
C ALA A 251 -38.39 -1.62 -22.01
N GLN A 252 -39.34 -1.97 -21.14
CA GLN A 252 -40.56 -2.67 -21.54
C GLN A 252 -41.48 -1.76 -22.36
N TRP A 253 -41.55 -0.47 -22.03
CA TRP A 253 -42.28 0.52 -22.81
C TRP A 253 -41.72 0.63 -24.23
N ASP A 254 -40.40 0.75 -24.36
CA ASP A 254 -39.70 0.80 -25.65
C ASP A 254 -39.97 -0.44 -26.51
N VAL A 255 -39.98 -1.64 -25.91
CA VAL A 255 -40.36 -2.88 -26.61
C VAL A 255 -41.80 -2.80 -27.11
N SER A 256 -42.73 -2.36 -26.26
CA SER A 256 -44.15 -2.27 -26.63
C SER A 256 -44.40 -1.24 -27.75
N GLU A 257 -43.70 -0.11 -27.72
CA GLU A 257 -43.83 0.93 -28.73
C GLU A 257 -43.19 0.48 -30.06
N ALA A 258 -42.08 -0.26 -30.01
CA ALA A 258 -41.50 -0.89 -31.20
C ALA A 258 -42.45 -1.90 -31.85
N ASP A 259 -43.15 -2.73 -31.06
CA ASP A 259 -44.15 -3.67 -31.59
C ASP A 259 -45.35 -2.95 -32.20
N ARG A 260 -45.81 -1.87 -31.55
CA ARG A 260 -46.86 -1.00 -32.10
C ARG A 260 -46.43 -0.37 -33.43
N MET A 261 -45.19 0.12 -33.53
CA MET A 261 -44.65 0.68 -34.77
C MET A 261 -44.60 -0.37 -35.89
N ARG A 262 -44.19 -1.60 -35.60
CA ARG A 262 -44.21 -2.71 -36.58
C ARG A 262 -45.62 -3.00 -37.06
N ALA A 263 -46.58 -3.16 -36.15
CA ALA A 263 -47.97 -3.41 -36.52
C ALA A 263 -48.56 -2.28 -37.39
N THR A 264 -48.23 -1.02 -37.07
CA THR A 264 -48.66 0.14 -37.86
C THR A 264 -48.00 0.15 -39.25
N ALA A 265 -46.74 -0.26 -39.35
CA ALA A 265 -46.03 -0.38 -40.62
C ALA A 265 -46.64 -1.48 -41.50
N ASP A 266 -46.92 -2.66 -40.94
CA ASP A 266 -47.57 -3.78 -41.63
C ASP A 266 -48.97 -3.37 -42.14
N GLU A 267 -49.76 -2.68 -41.31
CA GLU A 267 -51.06 -2.17 -41.71
C GLU A 267 -50.94 -1.12 -42.82
N SER A 268 -49.95 -0.22 -42.74
CA SER A 268 -49.70 0.78 -43.77
C SER A 268 -49.28 0.15 -45.09
N GLU A 269 -48.44 -0.88 -45.08
CA GLU A 269 -48.05 -1.66 -46.25
C GLU A 269 -49.26 -2.36 -46.89
N MET A 270 -50.11 -2.99 -46.07
CA MET A 270 -51.34 -3.62 -46.52
C MET A 270 -52.28 -2.60 -47.18
N LEU A 271 -52.51 -1.44 -46.56
CA LEU A 271 -53.38 -0.40 -47.13
C LEU A 271 -52.80 0.21 -48.40
N ALA A 272 -51.48 0.44 -48.43
CA ALA A 272 -50.78 0.96 -49.60
C ALA A 272 -50.87 -0.02 -50.78
N SER A 273 -50.66 -1.32 -50.56
CA SER A 273 -50.80 -2.33 -51.61
C SER A 273 -52.23 -2.41 -52.15
N ILE A 274 -53.25 -2.41 -51.28
CA ILE A 274 -54.67 -2.38 -51.73
C ILE A 274 -54.95 -1.13 -52.57
N TYR A 275 -54.49 0.04 -52.13
CA TYR A 275 -54.69 1.29 -52.86
C TYR A 275 -53.99 1.27 -54.22
N LEU A 276 -52.71 0.89 -54.26
CA LEU A 276 -51.88 0.91 -55.47
C LEU A 276 -52.27 -0.19 -56.47
N ASP A 277 -52.66 -1.37 -56.00
CA ASP A 277 -52.91 -2.54 -56.87
C ASP A 277 -54.37 -2.67 -57.28
N ALA A 278 -55.33 -2.26 -56.44
CA ALA A 278 -56.75 -2.40 -56.74
C ALA A 278 -57.41 -1.06 -57.12
N LEU A 279 -57.22 -0.01 -56.31
CA LEU A 279 -58.00 1.22 -56.45
C LEU A 279 -57.42 2.21 -57.45
N ALA A 280 -56.09 2.39 -57.48
CA ALA A 280 -55.44 3.30 -58.41
C ALA A 280 -55.62 2.88 -59.89
N PRO A 281 -55.53 1.59 -60.27
CA PRO A 281 -55.82 1.15 -61.63
C PRO A 281 -57.30 1.30 -61.99
N LEU A 282 -58.22 1.03 -61.05
CA LEU A 282 -59.66 1.21 -61.23
C LEU A 282 -60.03 2.68 -61.47
N ALA A 283 -59.48 3.60 -60.69
CA ALA A 283 -59.66 5.03 -60.86
C ALA A 283 -59.16 5.51 -62.23
N LYS A 284 -57.99 5.02 -62.66
CA LYS A 284 -57.43 5.30 -63.99
C LYS A 284 -58.29 4.77 -65.14
N THR A 285 -58.92 3.60 -64.97
CA THR A 285 -59.85 3.05 -65.98
C THR A 285 -61.20 3.76 -66.03
N LEU A 286 -61.63 4.40 -64.93
CA LEU A 286 -62.85 5.19 -64.87
C LEU A 286 -62.65 6.58 -65.50
N GLU A 287 -61.55 7.28 -65.21
CA GLU A 287 -61.18 8.53 -65.90
C GLU A 287 -61.08 8.34 -67.42
N HIS A 288 -60.50 7.23 -67.87
CA HIS A 288 -60.38 6.94 -69.31
C HIS A 288 -61.71 6.61 -70.01
N ARG A 289 -62.80 6.41 -69.26
CA ARG A 289 -64.13 6.06 -69.78
C ARG A 289 -65.06 7.28 -69.86
N ASP A 290 -64.78 8.36 -69.14
CA ASP A 290 -65.52 9.62 -69.21
C ASP A 290 -65.01 10.57 -70.31
N ASP A 291 -63.88 10.27 -70.95
CA ASP A 291 -63.27 11.05 -72.04
C ASP A 291 -63.63 10.55 -73.48
N GLY A 292 -64.66 9.70 -73.63
CA GLY A 292 -65.13 9.17 -74.93
C GLY A 292 -66.62 9.31 -75.14
#